data_AF-A0A328C7P5-F1
#
_entry.id   AF-A0A328C7P5-F1
#
_cell.length_a   1.000
_cell.length_b   1.000
_cell.length_c   1.000
_cell.angle_alpha   90.00
_cell.angle_beta   90.00
_cell.angle_gamma   90.00
#
_symmetry.space_group_name_H-M   'P 1'
#
loop_
_entity.id
_entity.type
_entity.pdbx_description
1 polymer ?
#
loop_
_entity_poly.entity_id
_entity_poly.type
_entity_poly.pdbx_seq_one_letter_code
_entity_poly.pdbx_strand_id
1 'polypeptide(L)'
;MTCFPRVSGVFPALWPRGPLMNPLPVSSLRPTGALLLAAGALTLLNACGGAPPVSVDPFAIAESERQRTDILDAPTQAPRRAVERPTAEPDELYMIPEASAQTSRTIDAVPEGWDLSKLRAFDTRTNLIAGSGRWTGPEDASFKATVDADEGFIYFWVEVSDDVLVDSHPQDLLDGVVISLRDPQLDTLLNSLPATLRNTLEARADAAFAITPSGQIARYRSSHPLDARDVQAATRQTEGGYVLEVALGMGALPYIAAMPLGDIAFRIEVLDTDDARATRPEKHLSMFPSGDDQAPLFAVFDTGGLLPREAPQAGPPRFDALGAWHRGDQGWRFQPFEYIPQTWRVIEDLRQVAGQVIDKDPLPRICTAADREMWLVEVYEDRARNNRIALVLCGSAATNARCPNDATTQLVWAHMRPEDDQMWRIDRSFEVFETPLNQCPFERAGDGPLYSNFSLLPLNVIDAAMWAVGWQMRHDLPRQLRHESGIVFIDSRASSPNVGNVQLARVDAANTARTLASSRVYLANLDDVEGYDICEIEELDNQQCQGFQQGCETTARGSERIPHVKTWAPEAHRFERYLLTNHPNCRASTGFDTIEGFKILQVGNRLGLLPTPKSP
;
A
#
# COMPACT_ATOMS: atom_id res chain seq x y z
N MET A 1 -2.75 64.30 22.00
CA MET A 1 -2.64 64.35 20.52
C MET A 1 -3.66 63.34 19.99
N THR A 2 -4.80 63.68 19.37
CA THR A 2 -5.07 64.42 18.11
C THR A 2 -4.66 63.63 16.85
N CYS A 3 -5.52 63.30 15.88
CA CYS A 3 -6.97 63.56 15.68
C CYS A 3 -7.65 62.55 14.70
N PHE A 4 -8.98 62.51 14.73
CA PHE A 4 -9.94 61.86 13.78
C PHE A 4 -10.58 62.95 12.84
N PRO A 5 -11.72 62.76 12.11
CA PRO A 5 -12.17 61.76 11.11
C PRO A 5 -12.84 62.39 9.84
N ARG A 6 -13.39 61.57 8.88
CA ARG A 6 -14.70 61.71 8.13
C ARG A 6 -14.79 60.71 6.93
N VAL A 7 -15.90 60.08 6.47
CA VAL A 7 -17.40 60.26 6.49
C VAL A 7 -17.93 61.25 5.42
N SER A 8 -18.94 60.99 4.55
CA SER A 8 -20.06 59.99 4.48
C SER A 8 -19.98 59.08 3.20
N GLY A 9 -20.99 58.49 2.51
CA GLY A 9 -22.48 58.36 2.58
C GLY A 9 -23.14 58.24 1.17
N VAL A 10 -24.45 58.01 0.90
CA VAL A 10 -25.61 57.44 1.68
C VAL A 10 -26.90 57.34 0.77
N PHE A 11 -27.68 56.23 0.83
CA PHE A 11 -29.12 56.05 0.39
C PHE A 11 -29.49 56.22 -1.15
N PRO A 12 -30.74 55.95 -1.64
CA PRO A 12 -31.56 54.71 -1.51
C PRO A 12 -32.45 54.28 -2.75
N ALA A 13 -33.02 53.05 -2.65
CA ALA A 13 -34.38 52.58 -3.09
C ALA A 13 -34.97 52.75 -4.52
N LEU A 14 -35.60 51.67 -5.06
CA LEU A 14 -37.04 51.59 -5.41
C LEU A 14 -37.53 50.19 -5.92
N TRP A 15 -38.83 49.93 -5.78
CA TRP A 15 -39.66 48.80 -6.32
C TRP A 15 -40.57 49.34 -7.48
N PRO A 16 -41.62 48.68 -8.09
CA PRO A 16 -42.27 47.37 -7.85
C PRO A 16 -42.77 46.56 -9.11
N ARG A 17 -43.50 45.43 -8.90
CA ARG A 17 -44.47 44.72 -9.82
C ARG A 17 -43.86 44.01 -11.06
N GLY A 18 -44.49 43.01 -11.70
CA GLY A 18 -45.84 42.41 -11.56
C GLY A 18 -45.96 41.01 -12.25
N PRO A 19 -47.15 40.35 -12.28
CA PRO A 19 -47.24 38.87 -12.29
C PRO A 19 -48.08 38.21 -13.44
N LEU A 20 -48.39 36.91 -13.28
CA LEU A 20 -49.28 36.02 -14.08
C LEU A 20 -48.60 35.32 -15.30
N MET A 21 -49.00 34.12 -15.78
CA MET A 21 -50.10 33.19 -15.43
C MET A 21 -49.78 31.72 -15.86
N ASN A 22 -50.43 30.73 -15.24
CA ASN A 22 -50.63 29.36 -15.79
C ASN A 22 -51.73 29.38 -16.89
N PRO A 23 -51.90 28.38 -17.80
CA PRO A 23 -51.80 26.93 -17.55
C PRO A 23 -51.31 26.01 -18.71
N LEU A 24 -51.50 24.69 -18.50
CA LEU A 24 -51.56 23.54 -19.45
C LEU A 24 -52.71 23.70 -20.50
N PRO A 25 -53.07 22.73 -21.40
CA PRO A 25 -52.62 21.34 -21.66
C PRO A 25 -52.53 20.93 -23.17
N VAL A 26 -52.67 19.62 -23.48
CA VAL A 26 -53.19 18.96 -24.73
C VAL A 26 -52.19 18.18 -25.63
N SER A 27 -52.03 16.90 -25.27
CA SER A 27 -52.05 15.64 -26.07
C SER A 27 -51.61 15.50 -27.55
N SER A 28 -51.10 14.28 -27.80
CA SER A 28 -51.31 13.42 -28.99
C SER A 28 -50.68 13.79 -30.34
N LEU A 29 -49.89 12.86 -30.90
CA LEU A 29 -50.32 12.02 -32.06
C LEU A 29 -49.35 10.85 -32.34
N ARG A 30 -49.89 9.64 -32.43
CA ARG A 30 -49.44 8.55 -33.33
C ARG A 30 -50.30 8.64 -34.62
N PRO A 31 -50.09 7.89 -35.72
CA PRO A 31 -49.05 6.88 -36.00
C PRO A 31 -48.32 7.12 -37.35
N THR A 32 -47.44 6.18 -37.77
CA THR A 32 -47.42 5.45 -39.07
C THR A 32 -46.00 4.96 -39.39
N GLY A 33 -45.86 4.07 -40.38
CA GLY A 33 -44.55 3.63 -40.92
C GLY A 33 -44.18 2.18 -40.58
N ALA A 34 -44.66 1.24 -41.39
CA ALA A 34 -44.15 -0.13 -41.42
C ALA A 34 -43.40 -0.36 -42.75
N LEU A 35 -42.30 -1.14 -42.74
CA LEU A 35 -42.00 -2.17 -43.76
C LEU A 35 -40.70 -2.95 -43.43
N LEU A 36 -40.47 -4.01 -44.22
CA LEU A 36 -39.22 -4.79 -44.39
C LEU A 36 -38.77 -5.68 -43.21
N LEU A 37 -38.14 -6.84 -43.47
CA LEU A 37 -38.45 -7.90 -44.45
C LEU A 37 -37.74 -9.20 -43.97
N ALA A 38 -38.24 -10.37 -44.37
CA ALA A 38 -37.80 -11.65 -43.81
C ALA A 38 -36.61 -12.29 -44.57
N ALA A 39 -35.74 -12.92 -43.78
CA ALA A 39 -34.96 -14.15 -44.05
C ALA A 39 -34.29 -14.37 -45.43
N GLY A 40 -32.95 -14.49 -45.40
CA GLY A 40 -32.15 -15.20 -46.41
C GLY A 40 -31.31 -16.30 -45.73
N ALA A 41 -31.31 -17.51 -46.28
CA ALA A 41 -30.54 -18.65 -45.77
C ALA A 41 -29.05 -18.55 -46.16
N LEU A 42 -28.08 -18.75 -45.28
CA LEU A 42 -27.62 -20.03 -44.67
C LEU A 42 -26.85 -20.92 -45.67
N THR A 43 -25.51 -20.88 -45.60
CA THR A 43 -24.57 -21.74 -46.35
C THR A 43 -24.12 -22.94 -45.51
N LEU A 44 -23.69 -24.03 -46.17
CA LEU A 44 -23.43 -25.33 -45.53
C LEU A 44 -21.94 -25.69 -45.40
N LEU A 45 -21.62 -26.33 -44.27
CA LEU A 45 -20.63 -27.42 -44.06
C LEU A 45 -19.20 -27.27 -44.60
N ASN A 46 -18.21 -27.36 -43.69
CA ASN A 46 -17.42 -28.60 -43.61
C ASN A 46 -16.58 -28.79 -42.32
N ALA A 47 -16.88 -29.91 -41.63
CA ALA A 47 -15.98 -30.96 -41.15
C ALA A 47 -14.64 -30.71 -40.38
N CYS A 48 -14.45 -31.59 -39.39
CA CYS A 48 -13.19 -32.12 -38.82
C CYS A 48 -12.38 -31.27 -37.81
N GLY A 49 -11.78 -31.98 -36.84
CA GLY A 49 -10.87 -31.45 -35.81
C GLY A 49 -11.44 -31.58 -34.39
N GLY A 50 -10.96 -32.56 -33.62
CA GLY A 50 -11.42 -32.79 -32.25
C GLY A 50 -10.32 -32.53 -31.21
N ALA A 51 -10.70 -31.90 -30.11
CA ALA A 51 -10.01 -31.93 -28.83
C ALA A 51 -11.06 -32.10 -27.73
N PRO A 52 -10.77 -32.80 -26.60
CA PRO A 52 -11.67 -32.80 -25.47
C PRO A 52 -11.77 -31.38 -24.89
N PRO A 53 -12.88 -31.03 -24.21
CA PRO A 53 -12.87 -29.85 -23.35
C PRO A 53 -11.83 -30.08 -22.26
N VAL A 54 -10.71 -29.35 -22.33
CA VAL A 54 -9.73 -29.33 -21.24
C VAL A 54 -10.45 -28.76 -20.03
N SER A 55 -10.71 -29.60 -19.04
CA SER A 55 -11.15 -29.16 -17.73
C SER A 55 -9.98 -28.42 -17.08
N VAL A 56 -9.93 -27.10 -17.31
CA VAL A 56 -9.04 -26.20 -16.57
C VAL A 56 -9.49 -26.25 -15.12
N ASP A 57 -8.80 -27.06 -14.33
CA ASP A 57 -8.89 -27.03 -12.88
C ASP A 57 -8.26 -25.70 -12.42
N PRO A 58 -9.07 -24.77 -11.86
CA PRO A 58 -8.57 -23.45 -11.48
C PRO A 58 -7.59 -23.48 -10.29
N PHE A 59 -7.33 -24.66 -9.71
CA PHE A 59 -6.35 -24.85 -8.63
C PHE A 59 -5.11 -25.64 -9.06
N ALA A 60 -5.13 -26.38 -10.18
CA ALA A 60 -3.95 -27.08 -10.72
C ALA A 60 -2.86 -26.15 -11.28
N ILE A 61 -3.23 -24.90 -11.56
CA ILE A 61 -2.32 -23.83 -12.03
C ILE A 61 -1.35 -23.40 -10.91
N ALA A 62 -1.76 -23.51 -9.64
CA ALA A 62 -1.04 -22.96 -8.48
C ALA A 62 0.34 -23.60 -8.17
N GLU A 63 0.64 -24.77 -8.73
CA GLU A 63 1.94 -25.45 -8.58
C GLU A 63 2.67 -25.71 -9.91
N SER A 64 1.99 -25.62 -11.06
CA SER A 64 2.61 -25.83 -12.38
C SER A 64 3.17 -24.54 -13.01
N GLU A 65 2.62 -23.37 -12.68
CA GLU A 65 3.20 -22.06 -13.06
C GLU A 65 4.34 -21.61 -12.12
N ARG A 66 4.84 -22.48 -11.24
CA ARG A 66 6.06 -22.24 -10.43
C ARG A 66 7.37 -22.44 -11.21
N GLN A 67 7.36 -22.15 -12.51
CA GLN A 67 8.51 -21.69 -13.28
C GLN A 67 8.34 -20.16 -13.33
N ARG A 68 8.96 -19.31 -12.50
CA ARG A 68 10.33 -19.31 -11.90
C ARG A 68 11.47 -19.43 -12.92
N THR A 69 11.15 -19.46 -14.21
CA THR A 69 12.00 -18.91 -15.26
C THR A 69 11.56 -17.47 -15.53
N ASP A 70 12.41 -16.71 -16.22
CA ASP A 70 12.02 -15.46 -16.89
C ASP A 70 11.64 -14.27 -15.99
N ILE A 71 12.33 -14.15 -14.84
CA ILE A 71 12.40 -12.94 -13.99
C ILE A 71 12.78 -11.67 -14.80
N LEU A 72 13.46 -11.84 -15.93
CA LEU A 72 13.99 -10.77 -16.77
C LEU A 72 13.10 -10.43 -17.97
N ASP A 73 12.04 -11.21 -18.23
CA ASP A 73 11.28 -11.16 -19.49
C ASP A 73 9.82 -10.70 -19.31
N ALA A 74 9.36 -10.47 -18.06
CA ALA A 74 8.03 -9.91 -17.77
C ALA A 74 8.03 -8.95 -16.55
N PRO A 75 7.44 -7.74 -16.64
CA PRO A 75 7.23 -6.87 -15.49
C PRO A 75 6.12 -7.43 -14.60
N THR A 76 6.44 -7.77 -13.35
CA THR A 76 5.50 -8.43 -12.43
C THR A 76 4.86 -7.46 -11.44
N GLN A 77 3.55 -7.60 -11.21
CA GLN A 77 2.88 -7.00 -10.06
C GLN A 77 2.99 -7.98 -8.89
N ALA A 78 4.01 -7.82 -8.05
CA ALA A 78 4.31 -8.74 -6.95
C ALA A 78 3.19 -8.72 -5.88
N PRO A 79 2.49 -9.86 -5.63
CA PRO A 79 1.56 -9.96 -4.52
C PRO A 79 2.32 -10.08 -3.19
N ARG A 80 1.86 -9.35 -2.17
CA ARG A 80 2.53 -9.30 -0.86
C ARG A 80 2.67 -10.70 -0.25
N ARG A 81 3.91 -11.13 -0.02
CA ARG A 81 4.23 -12.32 0.77
C ARG A 81 4.31 -11.93 2.25
N ALA A 82 3.65 -12.68 3.13
CA ALA A 82 3.75 -12.44 4.56
C ALA A 82 5.12 -12.91 5.07
N VAL A 83 5.84 -12.04 5.79
CA VAL A 83 7.06 -12.40 6.51
C VAL A 83 6.66 -13.21 7.75
N GLU A 84 7.24 -14.40 7.93
CA GLU A 84 6.99 -15.21 9.11
C GLU A 84 7.64 -14.57 10.35
N ARG A 85 6.89 -14.48 11.46
CA ARG A 85 7.38 -13.84 12.69
C ARG A 85 8.48 -14.68 13.34
N PRO A 86 9.65 -14.10 13.69
CA PRO A 86 10.57 -14.70 14.64
C PRO A 86 9.87 -14.95 15.98
N THR A 87 10.11 -16.11 16.60
CA THR A 87 9.49 -16.51 17.86
C THR A 87 10.44 -16.38 19.06
N ALA A 88 11.24 -15.31 19.10
CA ALA A 88 12.15 -14.99 20.20
C ALA A 88 11.48 -14.08 21.25
N GLU A 89 12.05 -14.03 22.46
CA GLU A 89 11.42 -13.44 23.65
C GLU A 89 11.62 -11.91 23.76
N PRO A 90 10.67 -11.17 24.38
CA PRO A 90 10.66 -9.71 24.35
C PRO A 90 11.40 -9.05 25.53
N ASP A 91 12.60 -8.54 25.28
CA ASP A 91 13.22 -7.42 26.03
C ASP A 91 14.34 -6.73 25.23
N GLU A 92 14.86 -7.37 24.17
CA GLU A 92 15.85 -6.80 23.28
C GLU A 92 15.28 -5.73 22.34
N LEU A 93 16.18 -4.89 21.80
CA LEU A 93 15.87 -3.89 20.78
C LEU A 93 15.30 -4.56 19.51
N TYR A 94 14.82 -3.75 18.56
CA TYR A 94 14.49 -4.22 17.20
C TYR A 94 15.77 -4.67 16.47
N MET A 95 16.24 -5.88 16.82
CA MET A 95 17.51 -6.43 16.37
C MET A 95 17.33 -7.14 15.05
N ILE A 96 17.64 -6.41 13.99
CA ILE A 96 17.94 -7.02 12.70
C ILE A 96 19.42 -7.43 12.72
N PRO A 97 19.77 -8.68 12.35
CA PRO A 97 21.16 -9.07 12.21
C PRO A 97 21.90 -8.14 11.23
N GLU A 98 23.10 -7.69 11.61
CA GLU A 98 23.94 -6.92 10.68
C GLU A 98 24.55 -7.86 9.64
N ALA A 99 24.39 -7.50 8.37
CA ALA A 99 25.04 -8.18 7.26
C ALA A 99 26.57 -8.09 7.33
N SER A 100 27.24 -9.12 6.80
CA SER A 100 28.68 -9.11 6.57
C SER A 100 29.13 -7.85 5.81
N ALA A 101 30.22 -7.23 6.29
CA ALA A 101 30.88 -6.14 5.56
C ALA A 101 31.65 -6.64 4.31
N GLN A 102 31.84 -7.95 4.17
CA GLN A 102 32.45 -8.62 3.02
C GLN A 102 31.37 -9.29 2.18
N THR A 103 31.50 -9.17 0.86
CA THR A 103 30.70 -9.89 -0.15
C THR A 103 31.00 -11.40 -0.11
N SER A 104 30.01 -12.24 -0.46
CA SER A 104 30.21 -13.70 -0.60
C SER A 104 31.13 -14.10 -1.76
N ARG A 105 31.33 -13.19 -2.73
CA ARG A 105 32.25 -13.34 -3.88
C ARG A 105 33.22 -12.16 -3.96
N THR A 106 34.39 -12.39 -4.54
CA THR A 106 35.30 -11.32 -4.97
C THR A 106 34.63 -10.50 -6.06
N ILE A 107 34.77 -9.17 -6.04
CA ILE A 107 34.29 -8.29 -7.12
C ILE A 107 35.50 -7.89 -7.96
N ASP A 108 35.70 -8.60 -9.08
CA ASP A 108 36.85 -8.44 -9.99
C ASP A 108 36.51 -8.64 -11.49
N ALA A 109 35.22 -8.82 -11.81
CA ALA A 109 34.72 -9.09 -13.15
C ALA A 109 35.29 -10.38 -13.80
N VAL A 110 35.71 -11.36 -13.00
CA VAL A 110 36.02 -12.74 -13.43
C VAL A 110 34.78 -13.62 -13.19
N PRO A 111 34.40 -14.53 -14.11
CA PRO A 111 33.11 -15.26 -14.02
C PRO A 111 33.10 -16.40 -12.97
N GLU A 112 33.99 -16.37 -11.98
CA GLU A 112 34.04 -17.38 -10.92
C GLU A 112 32.90 -17.15 -9.91
N GLY A 113 32.23 -18.22 -9.49
CA GLY A 113 31.03 -18.13 -8.65
C GLY A 113 29.73 -17.75 -9.39
N TRP A 114 29.79 -17.31 -10.64
CA TRP A 114 28.60 -16.94 -11.42
C TRP A 114 28.03 -18.08 -12.26
N ASP A 115 26.71 -18.29 -12.14
CA ASP A 115 25.94 -19.16 -13.03
C ASP A 115 25.56 -18.42 -14.32
N LEU A 116 26.53 -18.26 -15.21
CA LEU A 116 26.34 -17.57 -16.50
C LEU A 116 25.37 -18.28 -17.46
N SER A 117 24.85 -19.47 -17.13
CA SER A 117 23.76 -20.08 -17.90
C SER A 117 22.44 -19.29 -17.80
N LYS A 118 22.32 -18.41 -16.80
CA LYS A 118 21.18 -17.51 -16.57
C LYS A 118 21.24 -16.19 -17.37
N LEU A 119 22.34 -15.89 -18.07
CA LEU A 119 22.45 -14.67 -18.88
C LEU A 119 21.29 -14.55 -19.87
N ARG A 120 20.59 -13.41 -19.84
CA ARG A 120 19.66 -12.97 -20.89
C ARG A 120 20.32 -11.89 -21.73
N ALA A 121 20.12 -11.95 -23.05
CA ALA A 121 20.63 -10.97 -24.00
C ALA A 121 19.56 -9.93 -24.34
N PHE A 122 20.00 -8.68 -24.49
CA PHE A 122 19.20 -7.51 -24.84
C PHE A 122 19.83 -6.86 -26.08
N ASP A 123 19.85 -7.64 -27.17
CA ASP A 123 20.60 -7.43 -28.41
C ASP A 123 19.71 -7.09 -29.62
N THR A 124 18.43 -6.82 -29.38
CA THR A 124 17.43 -6.63 -30.45
C THR A 124 16.99 -5.17 -30.58
N ARG A 125 16.48 -4.81 -31.77
CA ARG A 125 15.98 -3.45 -32.04
C ARG A 125 14.80 -3.02 -31.16
N THR A 126 14.11 -3.94 -30.49
CA THR A 126 13.08 -3.54 -29.52
C THR A 126 13.66 -3.02 -28.22
N ASN A 127 14.88 -3.40 -27.84
CA ASN A 127 15.54 -2.93 -26.62
C ASN A 127 15.99 -1.45 -26.70
N LEU A 128 16.03 -0.87 -27.90
CA LEU A 128 16.44 0.52 -28.13
C LEU A 128 15.33 1.51 -27.78
N ILE A 129 15.61 2.38 -26.81
CA ILE A 129 14.81 3.57 -26.50
C ILE A 129 15.23 4.74 -27.40
N ALA A 130 16.53 4.88 -27.67
CA ALA A 130 17.06 5.90 -28.58
C ALA A 130 18.21 5.35 -29.45
N GLY A 131 18.53 6.06 -30.53
CA GLY A 131 19.64 5.71 -31.43
C GLY A 131 19.34 4.67 -32.51
N SER A 132 18.09 4.22 -32.69
CA SER A 132 17.72 3.15 -33.63
C SER A 132 18.00 3.41 -35.12
N GLY A 133 18.28 4.65 -35.52
CA GLY A 133 18.77 5.03 -36.85
C GLY A 133 20.30 5.08 -36.99
N ARG A 134 21.03 4.88 -35.89
CA ARG A 134 22.50 4.79 -35.81
C ARG A 134 22.95 3.36 -35.50
N TRP A 135 22.23 2.69 -34.60
CA TRP A 135 22.45 1.30 -34.21
C TRP A 135 22.53 0.35 -35.42
N THR A 136 23.72 -0.21 -35.61
CA THR A 136 24.04 -1.08 -36.74
C THR A 136 23.81 -2.55 -36.40
N GLY A 137 24.00 -2.96 -35.14
CA GLY A 137 23.73 -4.33 -34.69
C GLY A 137 24.21 -4.65 -33.26
N PRO A 138 24.08 -5.91 -32.81
CA PRO A 138 24.51 -6.36 -31.48
C PRO A 138 25.98 -6.07 -31.14
N GLU A 139 26.84 -6.02 -32.16
CA GLU A 139 28.29 -5.77 -32.04
C GLU A 139 28.60 -4.28 -31.80
N ASP A 140 27.66 -3.37 -32.11
CA ASP A 140 27.81 -1.91 -32.03
C ASP A 140 27.15 -1.32 -30.78
N ALA A 141 26.07 -1.95 -30.30
CA ALA A 141 25.66 -1.87 -28.90
C ALA A 141 24.75 -3.05 -28.52
N SER A 142 25.10 -3.82 -27.51
CA SER A 142 24.16 -4.72 -26.83
C SER A 142 24.63 -5.05 -25.41
N PHE A 143 23.79 -5.72 -24.63
CA PHE A 143 24.27 -6.29 -23.37
C PHE A 143 23.61 -7.62 -23.03
N LYS A 144 24.27 -8.38 -22.16
CA LYS A 144 23.69 -9.51 -21.43
C LYS A 144 23.74 -9.22 -19.95
N ALA A 145 22.75 -9.69 -19.19
CA ALA A 145 22.74 -9.51 -17.74
C ALA A 145 22.26 -10.76 -16.98
N THR A 146 22.74 -10.88 -15.75
CA THR A 146 22.18 -11.75 -14.71
C THR A 146 22.31 -11.09 -13.33
N VAL A 147 21.46 -11.49 -12.39
CA VAL A 147 21.35 -10.95 -11.02
C VAL A 147 21.42 -12.10 -10.01
N ASP A 148 21.96 -11.83 -8.83
CA ASP A 148 22.09 -12.77 -7.71
C ASP A 148 22.06 -11.99 -6.37
N ALA A 149 22.01 -12.66 -5.21
CA ALA A 149 22.11 -11.98 -3.91
C ALA A 149 22.68 -12.87 -2.80
N ASP A 150 23.13 -12.22 -1.72
CA ASP A 150 23.31 -12.83 -0.40
C ASP A 150 22.68 -11.96 0.70
N GLU A 151 22.94 -12.32 1.96
CA GLU A 151 22.45 -11.63 3.14
C GLU A 151 22.79 -10.12 3.18
N GLY A 152 23.84 -9.65 2.51
CA GLY A 152 24.33 -8.27 2.57
C GLY A 152 24.35 -7.49 1.27
N PHE A 153 24.37 -8.15 0.10
CA PHE A 153 24.46 -7.49 -1.20
C PHE A 153 23.60 -8.16 -2.27
N ILE A 154 23.04 -7.33 -3.16
CA ILE A 154 22.52 -7.73 -4.47
C ILE A 154 23.68 -7.61 -5.48
N TYR A 155 23.90 -8.64 -6.28
CA TYR A 155 24.96 -8.70 -7.28
C TYR A 155 24.40 -8.57 -8.70
N PHE A 156 25.11 -7.85 -9.56
CA PHE A 156 24.83 -7.73 -10.98
C PHE A 156 26.07 -8.09 -11.79
N TRP A 157 25.90 -8.96 -12.79
CA TRP A 157 26.88 -9.23 -13.83
C TRP A 157 26.30 -8.74 -15.16
N VAL A 158 27.03 -7.88 -15.86
CA VAL A 158 26.64 -7.32 -17.15
C VAL A 158 27.78 -7.48 -18.14
N GLU A 159 27.51 -8.12 -19.28
CA GLU A 159 28.42 -8.16 -20.43
C GLU A 159 27.92 -7.14 -21.44
N VAL A 160 28.66 -6.04 -21.65
CA VAL A 160 28.35 -5.03 -22.67
C VAL A 160 29.17 -5.33 -23.93
N SER A 161 28.50 -5.32 -25.09
CA SER A 161 29.12 -5.33 -26.41
C SER A 161 29.03 -3.94 -27.01
N ASP A 162 30.16 -3.41 -27.43
CA ASP A 162 30.38 -2.01 -27.82
C ASP A 162 31.68 -1.94 -28.64
N ASP A 163 31.70 -1.22 -29.77
CA ASP A 163 32.87 -1.11 -30.65
C ASP A 163 33.75 0.13 -30.41
N VAL A 164 33.30 1.12 -29.64
CA VAL A 164 34.00 2.40 -29.39
C VAL A 164 33.76 2.92 -27.96
N LEU A 165 34.47 2.33 -26.98
CA LEU A 165 34.39 2.73 -25.57
C LEU A 165 34.78 4.20 -25.33
N VAL A 166 33.90 4.97 -24.69
CA VAL A 166 34.06 6.40 -24.34
C VAL A 166 33.91 6.59 -22.82
N ASP A 167 35.04 6.51 -22.12
CA ASP A 167 35.10 6.78 -20.69
C ASP A 167 34.69 8.23 -20.38
N SER A 168 33.71 8.39 -19.51
CA SER A 168 33.04 9.65 -19.19
C SER A 168 32.85 9.78 -17.67
N HIS A 169 32.52 10.96 -17.15
CA HIS A 169 32.24 11.11 -15.72
C HIS A 169 30.83 10.54 -15.42
N PRO A 170 30.62 9.65 -14.44
CA PRO A 170 29.36 8.92 -14.28
C PRO A 170 28.12 9.78 -13.93
N GLN A 171 28.28 11.06 -13.59
CA GLN A 171 27.14 11.99 -13.48
C GLN A 171 26.63 12.46 -14.85
N ASP A 172 27.51 12.50 -15.85
CA ASP A 172 27.28 12.95 -17.23
C ASP A 172 27.43 11.77 -18.23
N LEU A 173 27.09 10.56 -17.78
CA LEU A 173 27.39 9.28 -18.44
C LEU A 173 27.03 9.29 -19.94
N LEU A 174 28.04 9.08 -20.78
CA LEU A 174 27.94 9.07 -22.24
C LEU A 174 27.94 7.64 -22.80
N ASP A 175 28.94 6.84 -22.42
CA ASP A 175 28.97 5.39 -22.46
C ASP A 175 29.01 4.86 -21.02
N GLY A 176 28.19 3.86 -20.74
CA GLY A 176 28.16 3.16 -19.47
C GLY A 176 26.86 2.41 -19.20
N VAL A 177 26.85 1.65 -18.10
CA VAL A 177 25.67 0.96 -17.59
C VAL A 177 24.96 1.84 -16.56
N VAL A 178 23.63 1.93 -16.63
CA VAL A 178 22.79 2.48 -15.57
C VAL A 178 21.96 1.36 -14.95
N ILE A 179 22.16 1.10 -13.66
CA ILE A 179 21.36 0.18 -12.86
C ILE A 179 20.38 1.01 -12.03
N SER A 180 19.08 0.88 -12.30
CA SER A 180 18.01 1.48 -11.50
C SER A 180 17.39 0.43 -10.59
N LEU A 181 17.40 0.69 -9.28
CA LEU A 181 16.76 -0.13 -8.24
C LEU A 181 15.53 0.56 -7.65
N ARG A 182 14.60 -0.23 -7.11
CA ARG A 182 13.39 0.22 -6.41
C ARG A 182 12.94 -0.80 -5.36
N ASP A 183 12.47 -0.33 -4.21
CA ASP A 183 11.69 -1.17 -3.28
C ASP A 183 10.20 -1.22 -3.75
N PRO A 184 9.66 -2.39 -4.14
CA PRO A 184 8.27 -2.51 -4.60
C PRO A 184 7.23 -2.22 -3.51
N GLN A 185 7.57 -2.50 -2.25
CA GLN A 185 6.69 -2.27 -1.09
C GLN A 185 6.66 -0.78 -0.75
N LEU A 186 7.78 -0.08 -0.84
CA LEU A 186 7.84 1.38 -0.70
C LEU A 186 7.08 2.09 -1.83
N ASP A 187 7.22 1.66 -3.08
CA ASP A 187 6.45 2.22 -4.20
C ASP A 187 4.93 2.01 -3.99
N THR A 188 4.54 0.81 -3.56
CA THR A 188 3.15 0.49 -3.18
C THR A 188 2.64 1.39 -2.05
N LEU A 189 3.47 1.63 -1.01
CA LEU A 189 3.12 2.50 0.10
C LEU A 189 2.98 3.95 -0.35
N LEU A 190 3.98 4.52 -1.01
CA LEU A 190 3.99 5.91 -1.47
C LEU A 190 2.82 6.20 -2.42
N ASN A 191 2.45 5.27 -3.29
CA ASN A 191 1.30 5.43 -4.19
C ASN A 191 -0.07 5.29 -3.49
N SER A 192 -0.12 4.79 -2.24
CA SER A 192 -1.33 4.81 -1.40
C SER A 192 -1.52 6.15 -0.63
N LEU A 193 -0.47 6.97 -0.54
CA LEU A 193 -0.49 8.25 0.15
C LEU A 193 -1.20 9.34 -0.66
N PRO A 194 -1.72 10.40 0.00
CA PRO A 194 -2.11 11.62 -0.70
C PRO A 194 -0.96 12.17 -1.56
N ALA A 195 -1.26 12.58 -2.80
CA ALA A 195 -0.24 12.98 -3.77
C ALA A 195 0.67 14.12 -3.29
N THR A 196 0.12 15.05 -2.50
CA THR A 196 0.87 16.13 -1.85
C THR A 196 1.81 15.61 -0.77
N LEU A 197 1.36 14.72 0.12
CA LEU A 197 2.22 14.08 1.12
C LEU A 197 3.39 13.35 0.44
N ARG A 198 3.08 12.55 -0.59
CA ARG A 198 4.10 11.86 -1.42
C ARG A 198 5.11 12.85 -2.02
N ASN A 199 4.65 14.00 -2.50
CA ASN A 199 5.54 15.04 -3.04
C ASN A 199 6.38 15.76 -1.96
N THR A 200 5.89 15.88 -0.72
CA THR A 200 6.60 16.55 0.38
C THR A 200 7.57 15.67 1.16
N LEU A 201 7.43 14.35 1.10
CA LEU A 201 8.21 13.42 1.93
C LEU A 201 9.69 13.30 1.53
N GLU A 202 10.06 13.78 0.33
CA GLU A 202 11.35 13.56 -0.37
C GLU A 202 11.75 12.08 -0.61
N ALA A 203 11.07 11.14 0.05
CA ALA A 203 11.15 9.71 -0.14
C ALA A 203 10.92 9.31 -1.60
N ARG A 204 11.98 8.78 -2.22
CA ARG A 204 11.94 8.18 -3.56
C ARG A 204 11.91 6.68 -3.41
N ALA A 205 11.03 6.03 -4.16
CA ALA A 205 11.04 4.58 -4.28
C ALA A 205 12.23 4.09 -5.13
N ASP A 206 12.80 4.96 -5.97
CA ASP A 206 13.84 4.67 -6.95
C ASP A 206 15.23 5.23 -6.60
N ALA A 207 16.27 4.47 -6.95
CA ALA A 207 17.67 4.88 -6.90
C ALA A 207 18.39 4.38 -8.16
N ALA A 208 19.04 5.28 -8.89
CA ALA A 208 19.81 4.95 -10.08
C ALA A 208 21.32 5.11 -9.84
N PHE A 209 22.10 4.17 -10.37
CA PHE A 209 23.56 4.12 -10.27
C PHE A 209 24.13 4.03 -11.69
N ALA A 210 25.06 4.93 -12.01
CA ALA A 210 25.77 4.96 -13.29
C ALA A 210 27.17 4.39 -13.10
N ILE A 211 27.59 3.50 -14.00
CA ILE A 211 28.91 2.87 -14.00
C ILE A 211 29.56 3.02 -15.38
N THR A 212 30.79 3.52 -15.40
CA THR A 212 31.59 3.71 -16.62
C THR A 212 32.29 2.40 -17.04
N PRO A 213 32.80 2.30 -18.29
CA PRO A 213 33.70 1.22 -18.68
C PRO A 213 34.98 1.14 -17.83
N SER A 214 35.43 2.26 -17.25
CA SER A 214 36.56 2.30 -16.29
C SER A 214 36.20 1.88 -14.85
N GLY A 215 34.95 1.50 -14.59
CA GLY A 215 34.50 1.03 -13.27
C GLY A 215 34.20 2.13 -12.26
N GLN A 216 34.13 3.40 -12.69
CA GLN A 216 33.72 4.49 -11.82
C GLN A 216 32.20 4.44 -11.62
N ILE A 217 31.75 4.34 -10.37
CA ILE A 217 30.34 4.25 -10.00
C ILE A 217 29.88 5.48 -9.19
N ALA A 218 28.73 6.05 -9.56
CA ALA A 218 28.09 7.16 -8.84
C ALA A 218 26.56 7.04 -8.88
N ARG A 219 25.85 7.83 -8.04
CA ARG A 219 24.39 7.98 -8.19
C ARG A 219 24.09 8.76 -9.46
N TYR A 220 23.37 8.15 -10.40
CA TYR A 220 23.05 8.76 -11.68
C TYR A 220 22.12 9.97 -11.48
N ARG A 221 22.49 11.12 -12.07
CA ARG A 221 21.73 12.39 -12.01
C ARG A 221 21.33 12.84 -10.59
N SER A 222 22.14 12.51 -9.58
CA SER A 222 21.95 12.95 -8.19
C SER A 222 23.19 13.64 -7.62
N SER A 223 22.97 14.69 -6.84
CA SER A 223 24.01 15.38 -6.06
C SER A 223 24.37 14.68 -4.75
N HIS A 224 23.62 13.65 -4.35
CA HIS A 224 23.91 12.89 -3.14
C HIS A 224 25.08 11.93 -3.39
N PRO A 225 26.07 11.86 -2.48
CA PRO A 225 27.15 10.89 -2.61
C PRO A 225 26.63 9.45 -2.45
N LEU A 226 27.50 8.52 -2.85
CA LEU A 226 27.32 7.09 -2.69
C LEU A 226 28.27 6.63 -1.57
N ASP A 227 27.78 5.84 -0.61
CA ASP A 227 28.66 5.28 0.41
C ASP A 227 29.50 4.16 -0.20
N ALA A 228 30.82 4.36 -0.22
CA ALA A 228 31.78 3.40 -0.75
C ALA A 228 31.86 2.08 0.04
N ARG A 229 31.16 1.98 1.18
CA ARG A 229 30.95 0.70 1.87
C ARG A 229 29.92 -0.15 1.15
N ASP A 230 28.76 0.40 0.85
CA ASP A 230 27.59 -0.33 0.33
C ASP A 230 27.63 -0.57 -1.18
N VAL A 231 28.69 -0.12 -1.86
CA VAL A 231 28.85 -0.28 -3.29
C VAL A 231 30.27 -0.71 -3.62
N GLN A 232 30.39 -1.81 -4.36
CA GLN A 232 31.63 -2.27 -4.98
C GLN A 232 31.36 -2.53 -6.45
N ALA A 233 32.29 -2.13 -7.32
CA ALA A 233 32.19 -2.37 -8.76
C ALA A 233 33.58 -2.69 -9.34
N ALA A 234 33.62 -3.57 -10.32
CA ALA A 234 34.81 -3.90 -11.10
C ALA A 234 34.43 -4.01 -12.59
N THR A 235 35.32 -3.56 -13.47
CA THR A 235 35.17 -3.75 -14.92
C THR A 235 36.39 -4.41 -15.54
N ARG A 236 36.16 -5.12 -16.64
CA ARG A 236 37.21 -5.77 -17.43
C ARG A 236 36.89 -5.63 -18.91
N GLN A 237 37.70 -4.85 -19.62
CA GLN A 237 37.61 -4.71 -21.08
C GLN A 237 37.83 -6.06 -21.78
N THR A 238 37.20 -6.22 -22.94
CA THR A 238 37.23 -7.41 -23.81
C THR A 238 37.55 -7.00 -25.25
N GLU A 239 37.51 -7.95 -26.20
CA GLU A 239 37.84 -7.68 -27.61
C GLU A 239 36.75 -6.87 -28.36
N GLY A 240 35.54 -6.75 -27.80
CA GLY A 240 34.42 -5.99 -28.39
C GLY A 240 33.42 -5.56 -27.32
N GLY A 241 33.89 -4.76 -26.35
CA GLY A 241 33.11 -4.25 -25.23
C GLY A 241 33.75 -4.51 -23.86
N TYR A 242 32.96 -4.60 -22.79
CA TYR A 242 33.44 -4.81 -21.42
C TYR A 242 32.50 -5.65 -20.57
N VAL A 243 33.08 -6.33 -19.58
CA VAL A 243 32.33 -6.95 -18.48
C VAL A 243 32.29 -5.98 -17.30
N LEU A 244 31.14 -5.88 -16.65
CA LEU A 244 30.90 -5.17 -15.41
C LEU A 244 30.38 -6.15 -14.36
N GLU A 245 30.94 -6.09 -13.16
CA GLU A 245 30.42 -6.74 -11.96
C GLU A 245 30.18 -5.69 -10.87
N VAL A 246 29.01 -5.74 -10.22
CA VAL A 246 28.62 -4.80 -9.15
C VAL A 246 28.02 -5.55 -7.97
N ALA A 247 28.38 -5.15 -6.75
CA ALA A 247 27.68 -5.50 -5.52
C ALA A 247 27.04 -4.24 -4.92
N LEU A 248 25.73 -4.26 -4.71
CA LEU A 248 24.93 -3.18 -4.12
C LEU A 248 24.29 -3.67 -2.81
N GLY A 249 24.80 -3.17 -1.69
CA GLY A 249 24.22 -3.41 -0.36
C GLY A 249 23.01 -2.52 -0.10
N MET A 250 22.20 -2.89 0.91
CA MET A 250 20.92 -2.21 1.18
C MET A 250 21.07 -0.70 1.41
N GLY A 251 22.19 -0.24 1.98
CA GLY A 251 22.50 1.17 2.20
C GLY A 251 22.80 2.00 0.93
N ALA A 252 22.80 1.36 -0.25
CA ALA A 252 22.76 2.07 -1.53
C ALA A 252 21.37 2.68 -1.80
N LEU A 253 20.29 2.10 -1.27
CA LEU A 253 18.94 2.66 -1.35
C LEU A 253 18.79 3.82 -0.34
N PRO A 254 18.19 4.97 -0.72
CA PRO A 254 17.99 6.09 0.20
C PRO A 254 16.85 5.83 1.20
N TYR A 255 15.81 5.10 0.74
CA TYR A 255 14.63 4.75 1.50
C TYR A 255 14.17 3.31 1.16
N ILE A 256 13.61 2.61 2.14
CA ILE A 256 12.91 1.32 2.00
C ILE A 256 11.73 1.23 2.97
N ALA A 257 10.72 0.40 2.69
CA ALA A 257 9.55 0.22 3.54
C ALA A 257 9.79 -0.79 4.69
N ALA A 258 10.57 -1.84 4.45
CA ALA A 258 10.75 -2.96 5.37
C ALA A 258 12.23 -3.38 5.47
N MET A 259 12.54 -4.08 6.56
CA MET A 259 13.82 -4.74 6.79
C MET A 259 13.58 -6.09 7.50
N PRO A 260 14.24 -7.20 7.11
CA PRO A 260 15.02 -7.34 5.87
C PRO A 260 14.21 -7.00 4.62
N LEU A 261 14.87 -6.48 3.59
CA LEU A 261 14.25 -6.18 2.32
C LEU A 261 14.08 -7.49 1.54
N GLY A 262 12.84 -7.98 1.42
CA GLY A 262 12.55 -9.25 0.74
C GLY A 262 12.78 -9.20 -0.77
N ASP A 263 12.12 -8.25 -1.45
CA ASP A 263 12.12 -8.12 -2.91
C ASP A 263 12.78 -6.81 -3.35
N ILE A 264 13.51 -6.85 -4.47
CA ILE A 264 14.00 -5.65 -5.16
C ILE A 264 13.45 -5.58 -6.59
N ALA A 265 12.90 -4.44 -6.97
CA ALA A 265 12.63 -4.12 -8.37
C ALA A 265 13.90 -3.54 -9.01
N PHE A 266 14.29 -4.00 -10.20
CA PHE A 266 15.47 -3.48 -10.89
C PHE A 266 15.30 -3.38 -12.41
N ARG A 267 16.11 -2.53 -13.02
CA ARG A 267 16.15 -2.27 -14.47
C ARG A 267 17.57 -1.89 -14.85
N ILE A 268 18.08 -2.49 -15.92
CA ILE A 268 19.39 -2.17 -16.49
C ILE A 268 19.18 -1.45 -17.83
N GLU A 269 19.89 -0.35 -17.99
CA GLU A 269 20.01 0.46 -19.19
C GLU A 269 21.49 0.53 -19.60
N VAL A 270 21.77 0.59 -20.90
CA VAL A 270 23.10 0.86 -21.45
C VAL A 270 23.03 2.11 -22.30
N LEU A 271 23.91 3.06 -22.00
CA LEU A 271 24.16 4.26 -22.77
C LEU A 271 25.44 4.03 -23.57
N ASP A 272 25.50 4.49 -24.82
CA ASP A 272 26.74 4.47 -25.60
C ASP A 272 26.89 5.70 -26.51
N THR A 273 28.14 6.04 -26.85
CA THR A 273 28.48 7.00 -27.91
C THR A 273 29.83 6.70 -28.55
N ASP A 274 29.85 6.64 -29.89
CA ASP A 274 31.09 6.55 -30.68
C ASP A 274 31.85 7.90 -30.84
N ASP A 275 31.32 9.03 -30.32
CA ASP A 275 32.02 10.33 -30.25
C ASP A 275 32.31 10.80 -28.82
N ALA A 276 33.60 10.82 -28.45
CA ALA A 276 34.11 11.39 -27.19
C ALA A 276 33.95 12.92 -27.03
N ARG A 277 33.27 13.58 -27.97
CA ARG A 277 32.84 15.00 -27.89
C ARG A 277 31.32 15.15 -27.77
N ALA A 278 30.57 14.05 -27.75
CA ALA A 278 29.13 14.09 -27.54
C ALA A 278 28.78 14.69 -26.16
N THR A 279 27.61 15.32 -26.07
CA THR A 279 27.08 15.90 -24.82
C THR A 279 25.88 15.10 -24.27
N ARG A 280 25.67 13.91 -24.82
CA ARG A 280 24.64 12.91 -24.50
C ARG A 280 24.99 11.60 -25.23
N PRO A 281 24.51 10.43 -24.79
CA PRO A 281 24.59 9.20 -25.57
C PRO A 281 23.99 9.32 -26.97
N GLU A 282 24.56 8.58 -27.92
CA GLU A 282 24.08 8.41 -29.30
C GLU A 282 22.97 7.34 -29.35
N LYS A 283 23.16 6.24 -28.58
CA LYS A 283 22.27 5.07 -28.51
C LYS A 283 21.93 4.77 -27.05
N HIS A 284 20.72 4.23 -26.81
CA HIS A 284 20.24 3.91 -25.47
C HIS A 284 19.41 2.64 -25.50
N LEU A 285 19.89 1.60 -24.83
CA LEU A 285 19.27 0.29 -24.72
C LEU A 285 18.72 0.06 -23.30
N SER A 286 17.66 -0.73 -23.18
CA SER A 286 17.08 -1.13 -21.90
C SER A 286 16.59 -2.58 -21.92
N MET A 287 16.64 -3.24 -20.75
CA MET A 287 15.93 -4.51 -20.54
C MET A 287 14.45 -4.37 -20.90
N PHE A 288 13.84 -3.29 -20.41
CA PHE A 288 12.43 -2.97 -20.62
C PHE A 288 12.32 -1.61 -21.32
N PRO A 289 12.14 -1.60 -22.65
CA PRO A 289 11.88 -0.37 -23.40
C PRO A 289 10.50 0.19 -22.99
N SER A 290 10.46 1.46 -22.60
CA SER A 290 9.23 2.22 -22.33
C SER A 290 9.20 3.46 -23.21
N GLY A 291 8.05 3.75 -23.83
CA GLY A 291 7.86 5.01 -24.57
C GLY A 291 7.79 6.22 -23.64
N ASP A 292 8.06 7.42 -24.17
CA ASP A 292 8.21 8.66 -23.39
C ASP A 292 7.03 8.99 -22.44
N ASP A 293 5.81 8.58 -22.79
CA ASP A 293 4.58 8.78 -22.00
C ASP A 293 4.30 7.65 -20.98
N GLN A 294 5.16 6.63 -20.86
CA GLN A 294 4.94 5.45 -20.01
C GLN A 294 5.87 5.41 -18.80
N ALA A 295 5.37 4.89 -17.68
CA ALA A 295 6.19 4.65 -16.51
C ALA A 295 7.25 3.55 -16.80
N PRO A 296 8.50 3.70 -16.33
CA PRO A 296 9.55 2.71 -16.55
C PRO A 296 9.19 1.38 -15.88
N LEU A 297 9.46 0.28 -16.59
CA LEU A 297 9.19 -1.09 -16.18
C LEU A 297 10.42 -1.73 -15.52
N PHE A 298 10.19 -2.60 -14.54
CA PHE A 298 11.24 -3.24 -13.74
C PHE A 298 11.00 -4.75 -13.67
N ALA A 299 12.09 -5.53 -13.60
CA ALA A 299 12.10 -6.91 -13.13
C ALA A 299 11.99 -6.91 -11.60
N VAL A 300 11.46 -7.98 -10.99
CA VAL A 300 11.42 -8.14 -9.52
C VAL A 300 12.16 -9.40 -9.11
N PHE A 301 13.10 -9.24 -8.16
CA PHE A 301 13.99 -10.29 -7.69
C PHE A 301 13.80 -10.54 -6.18
N ASP A 302 13.52 -11.79 -5.82
CA ASP A 302 13.45 -12.33 -4.46
C ASP A 302 14.88 -12.44 -3.92
N THR A 303 15.28 -11.55 -3.02
CA THR A 303 16.66 -11.48 -2.48
C THR A 303 16.93 -12.55 -1.40
N GLY A 304 15.90 -13.27 -0.95
CA GLY A 304 15.95 -14.10 0.25
C GLY A 304 15.85 -13.33 1.58
N GLY A 305 15.97 -12.00 1.56
CA GLY A 305 15.87 -11.14 2.75
C GLY A 305 17.16 -10.37 3.03
N LEU A 306 17.49 -9.40 2.18
CA LEU A 306 18.66 -8.53 2.30
C LEU A 306 18.67 -7.75 3.63
N LEU A 307 19.77 -7.79 4.37
CA LEU A 307 19.94 -7.20 5.71
C LEU A 307 20.71 -5.86 5.67
N PRO A 308 20.50 -4.98 6.67
CA PRO A 308 21.31 -3.79 6.87
C PRO A 308 22.73 -4.13 7.32
N ARG A 309 23.70 -3.29 6.95
CA ARG A 309 25.10 -3.35 7.44
C ARG A 309 25.40 -2.43 8.63
N GLU A 310 24.39 -1.72 9.10
CA GLU A 310 24.43 -0.81 10.25
C GLU A 310 23.08 -0.98 10.96
N ALA A 311 23.07 -1.37 12.23
CA ALA A 311 21.84 -1.65 12.96
C ALA A 311 20.87 -0.44 12.95
N PRO A 312 19.54 -0.67 12.86
CA PRO A 312 18.56 0.40 13.00
C PRO A 312 18.60 0.99 14.42
N GLN A 313 18.64 2.32 14.52
CA GLN A 313 18.74 3.04 15.80
C GLN A 313 17.56 2.75 16.75
N ALA A 314 16.39 2.50 16.17
CA ALA A 314 15.16 2.12 16.84
C ALA A 314 14.27 1.38 15.85
N GLY A 315 13.39 0.52 16.35
CA GLY A 315 12.34 -0.11 15.56
C GLY A 315 11.30 0.90 15.03
N PRO A 316 10.38 0.45 14.17
CA PRO A 316 9.20 1.23 13.86
C PRO A 316 8.38 1.42 15.15
N PRO A 317 7.60 2.51 15.29
CA PRO A 317 6.83 2.78 16.51
C PRO A 317 5.73 1.73 16.79
N ARG A 318 5.44 0.88 15.81
CA ARG A 318 4.60 -0.32 15.84
C ARG A 318 4.81 -1.13 14.56
N PHE A 319 4.57 -2.44 14.59
CA PHE A 319 4.47 -3.31 13.41
C PHE A 319 3.56 -2.69 12.31
N ASP A 320 3.85 -2.88 11.02
CA ASP A 320 3.08 -2.28 9.91
C ASP A 320 2.83 -0.75 10.03
N ALA A 321 3.71 0.01 10.72
CA ALA A 321 3.58 1.47 10.79
C ALA A 321 3.67 2.12 9.41
N LEU A 322 2.87 3.15 9.16
CA LEU A 322 2.93 3.90 7.91
C LEU A 322 4.16 4.82 7.93
N GLY A 323 5.20 4.45 7.19
CA GLY A 323 6.47 5.18 7.13
C GLY A 323 7.49 4.50 6.23
N ALA A 324 8.68 5.06 6.16
CA ALA A 324 9.82 4.44 5.49
C ALA A 324 11.04 4.47 6.41
N TRP A 325 11.88 3.45 6.30
CA TRP A 325 13.26 3.54 6.72
C TRP A 325 14.01 4.48 5.81
N HIS A 326 14.81 5.37 6.39
CA HIS A 326 15.79 6.17 5.68
C HIS A 326 17.17 5.90 6.28
N ARG A 327 18.20 6.03 5.46
CA ARG A 327 19.58 6.03 5.94
C ARG A 327 19.95 7.44 6.43
N GLY A 328 20.76 7.51 7.49
CA GLY A 328 21.44 8.73 7.92
C GLY A 328 22.89 8.44 8.33
N ASP A 329 23.62 9.48 8.71
CA ASP A 329 25.06 9.43 9.08
C ASP A 329 25.39 8.49 10.26
N GLN A 330 24.37 8.00 10.97
CA GLN A 330 24.47 7.19 12.18
C GLN A 330 23.65 5.88 12.04
N GLY A 331 23.56 5.34 10.82
CA GLY A 331 22.80 4.13 10.51
C GLY A 331 21.35 4.41 10.11
N TRP A 332 20.50 3.38 10.21
CA TRP A 332 19.12 3.45 9.74
C TRP A 332 18.14 3.98 10.79
N ARG A 333 17.13 4.71 10.33
CA ARG A 333 16.05 5.24 11.17
C ARG A 333 14.70 5.15 10.45
N PHE A 334 13.66 4.79 11.19
CA PHE A 334 12.29 4.83 10.69
C PHE A 334 11.72 6.26 10.75
N GLN A 335 11.22 6.76 9.62
CA GLN A 335 10.46 7.99 9.49
C GLN A 335 8.97 7.64 9.33
N PRO A 336 8.15 7.78 10.39
CA PRO A 336 6.71 7.61 10.26
C PRO A 336 6.11 8.76 9.44
N PHE A 337 5.17 8.41 8.57
CA PHE A 337 4.28 9.33 7.86
C PHE A 337 2.96 9.54 8.64
N GLU A 338 2.64 8.60 9.54
CA GLU A 338 1.50 8.70 10.47
C GLU A 338 1.85 9.40 11.79
N TYR A 339 0.83 9.99 12.41
CA TYR A 339 0.88 10.45 13.79
C TYR A 339 1.13 9.27 14.73
N ILE A 340 2.13 9.40 15.61
CA ILE A 340 2.47 8.40 16.61
C ILE A 340 1.91 8.80 17.98
N PRO A 341 1.06 7.96 18.60
CA PRO A 341 0.50 8.22 19.93
C PRO A 341 1.59 8.50 20.97
N GLN A 342 1.59 9.72 21.51
CA GLN A 342 2.57 10.11 22.52
C GLN A 342 2.40 9.30 23.83
N THR A 343 1.17 9.00 24.23
CA THR A 343 0.87 8.35 25.52
C THR A 343 0.95 6.82 25.48
N TRP A 344 0.79 6.21 24.31
CA TRP A 344 0.64 4.76 24.13
C TRP A 344 1.81 4.15 23.35
N ARG A 345 2.17 2.90 23.65
CA ARG A 345 3.02 2.02 22.84
C ARG A 345 2.27 0.73 22.53
N VAL A 346 2.50 0.10 21.38
CA VAL A 346 2.01 -1.27 21.14
C VAL A 346 2.86 -2.27 21.95
N ILE A 347 2.28 -3.40 22.34
CA ILE A 347 3.05 -4.60 22.74
C ILE A 347 2.93 -5.62 21.62
N GLU A 348 4.06 -6.12 21.12
CA GLU A 348 4.11 -7.00 19.95
C GLU A 348 4.07 -8.49 20.33
N ASP A 349 4.69 -8.88 21.46
CA ASP A 349 4.52 -10.23 22.00
C ASP A 349 3.23 -10.38 22.81
N LEU A 350 2.17 -10.73 22.10
CA LEU A 350 0.87 -11.07 22.68
C LEU A 350 0.91 -12.36 23.52
N ARG A 351 1.92 -13.23 23.38
CA ARG A 351 2.09 -14.42 24.24
C ARG A 351 2.55 -14.02 25.63
N GLN A 352 3.52 -13.10 25.73
CA GLN A 352 3.90 -12.51 27.02
C GLN A 352 2.70 -11.85 27.69
N VAL A 353 1.89 -11.05 26.96
CA VAL A 353 0.69 -10.42 27.53
C VAL A 353 -0.32 -11.44 28.04
N ALA A 354 -0.65 -12.47 27.26
CA ALA A 354 -1.53 -13.57 27.70
C ALA A 354 -0.93 -14.32 28.91
N GLY A 355 0.40 -14.42 28.99
CA GLY A 355 1.16 -14.94 30.11
C GLY A 355 1.08 -14.07 31.39
N GLN A 356 0.72 -12.79 31.28
CA GLN A 356 0.73 -11.81 32.37
C GLN A 356 -0.66 -11.45 32.92
N VAL A 357 -1.76 -11.98 32.36
CA VAL A 357 -3.11 -11.77 32.94
C VAL A 357 -3.33 -12.68 34.15
N ILE A 358 -3.87 -12.15 35.24
CA ILE A 358 -4.08 -12.86 36.52
C ILE A 358 -5.20 -13.91 36.44
N ASP A 359 -6.24 -13.64 35.64
CA ASP A 359 -7.44 -14.48 35.51
C ASP A 359 -7.18 -15.77 34.71
N LYS A 360 -6.16 -16.55 35.08
CA LYS A 360 -5.77 -17.86 34.49
C LYS A 360 -6.65 -19.02 34.95
N ASP A 361 -7.95 -18.79 34.92
CA ASP A 361 -8.96 -19.77 34.54
C ASP A 361 -10.02 -18.95 33.77
N PRO A 362 -10.08 -19.07 32.43
CA PRO A 362 -9.56 -18.00 31.57
C PRO A 362 -10.53 -16.82 31.35
N LEU A 363 -10.19 -15.65 31.90
CA LEU A 363 -10.86 -14.35 31.73
C LEU A 363 -12.41 -14.42 31.54
N PRO A 364 -13.17 -15.11 32.42
CA PRO A 364 -14.54 -15.55 32.11
C PRO A 364 -15.58 -14.41 32.06
N ARG A 365 -15.14 -13.17 32.29
CA ARG A 365 -15.93 -11.93 32.20
C ARG A 365 -16.07 -11.41 30.77
N ILE A 366 -15.16 -11.77 29.85
CA ILE A 366 -15.22 -11.36 28.44
C ILE A 366 -15.64 -12.50 27.51
N CYS A 367 -15.01 -13.67 27.63
CA CYS A 367 -15.41 -14.86 26.88
C CYS A 367 -16.34 -15.71 27.75
N THR A 368 -17.59 -15.26 27.89
CA THR A 368 -18.54 -15.75 28.92
C THR A 368 -19.13 -17.15 28.69
N ALA A 369 -18.81 -17.81 27.58
CA ALA A 369 -19.33 -19.14 27.21
C ALA A 369 -18.20 -20.18 27.22
N ALA A 370 -18.46 -21.34 27.83
CA ALA A 370 -17.43 -22.35 28.13
C ALA A 370 -16.90 -23.13 26.90
N ASP A 371 -17.48 -22.92 25.71
CA ASP A 371 -17.03 -23.45 24.42
C ASP A 371 -16.15 -22.47 23.63
N ARG A 372 -15.96 -21.25 24.13
CA ARG A 372 -15.23 -20.19 23.42
C ARG A 372 -13.76 -20.15 23.84
N GLU A 373 -12.90 -20.23 22.84
CA GLU A 373 -11.49 -19.87 22.94
C GLU A 373 -11.33 -18.34 22.76
N MET A 374 -10.08 -17.86 22.85
CA MET A 374 -9.75 -16.45 22.91
C MET A 374 -8.42 -16.14 22.21
N TRP A 375 -8.39 -15.03 21.48
CA TRP A 375 -7.21 -14.56 20.76
C TRP A 375 -7.02 -13.06 20.98
N LEU A 376 -5.86 -12.66 21.48
CA LEU A 376 -5.45 -11.26 21.47
C LEU A 376 -5.17 -10.84 20.03
N VAL A 377 -5.75 -9.72 19.60
CA VAL A 377 -5.55 -9.14 18.26
C VAL A 377 -4.42 -8.12 18.31
N GLU A 378 -4.53 -7.16 19.24
CA GLU A 378 -3.62 -6.02 19.37
C GLU A 378 -3.69 -5.50 20.81
N VAL A 379 -2.56 -5.07 21.36
CA VAL A 379 -2.48 -4.53 22.73
C VAL A 379 -1.66 -3.25 22.73
N TYR A 380 -2.18 -2.21 23.38
CA TYR A 380 -1.43 -1.01 23.72
C TYR A 380 -1.18 -0.97 25.23
N GLU A 381 -0.04 -0.41 25.64
CA GLU A 381 0.32 -0.07 27.01
C GLU A 381 0.61 1.43 27.08
N ASP A 382 0.22 2.12 28.15
CA ASP A 382 0.62 3.51 28.35
C ASP A 382 2.12 3.58 28.71
N ARG A 383 2.80 4.66 28.30
CA ARG A 383 4.25 4.80 28.59
C ARG A 383 4.58 4.85 30.08
N ALA A 384 3.58 5.06 30.94
CA ALA A 384 3.67 5.05 32.39
C ALA A 384 3.42 3.66 33.03
N ARG A 385 3.06 2.63 32.24
CA ARG A 385 2.75 1.26 32.65
C ARG A 385 1.63 1.11 33.70
N ASN A 386 0.68 2.06 33.73
CA ASN A 386 -0.51 2.03 34.57
C ASN A 386 -1.74 1.43 33.88
N ASN A 387 -1.73 1.33 32.54
CA ASN A 387 -2.88 0.92 31.75
C ASN A 387 -2.45 0.08 30.54
N ARG A 388 -3.14 -1.04 30.30
CA ARG A 388 -3.12 -1.74 29.00
C ARG A 388 -4.52 -1.78 28.42
N ILE A 389 -4.62 -1.60 27.10
CA ILE A 389 -5.86 -1.73 26.34
C ILE A 389 -5.65 -2.84 25.31
N ALA A 390 -6.49 -3.86 25.35
CA ALA A 390 -6.47 -5.00 24.45
C ALA A 390 -7.70 -5.02 23.54
N LEU A 391 -7.48 -5.37 22.27
CA LEU A 391 -8.52 -5.83 21.36
C LEU A 391 -8.47 -7.37 21.33
N VAL A 392 -9.60 -8.01 21.63
CA VAL A 392 -9.70 -9.45 21.89
C VAL A 392 -10.82 -10.07 21.04
N LEU A 393 -10.56 -11.22 20.43
CA LEU A 393 -11.60 -12.07 19.86
C LEU A 393 -11.97 -13.16 20.88
N CYS A 394 -13.25 -13.32 21.17
CA CYS A 394 -13.83 -14.45 21.92
C CYS A 394 -14.74 -15.23 20.97
N GLY A 395 -14.53 -16.53 20.77
CA GLY A 395 -15.34 -17.28 19.79
C GLY A 395 -15.16 -18.79 19.83
N SER A 396 -16.14 -19.52 19.29
CA SER A 396 -16.11 -20.99 19.28
C SER A 396 -14.98 -21.51 18.37
N ALA A 397 -14.27 -22.54 18.82
CA ALA A 397 -13.17 -23.14 18.07
C ALA A 397 -13.64 -23.93 16.83
N ALA A 398 -12.82 -23.97 15.78
CA ALA A 398 -13.13 -24.69 14.54
C ALA A 398 -12.96 -26.22 14.71
N THR A 399 -14.08 -26.94 14.85
CA THR A 399 -14.07 -28.39 15.02
C THR A 399 -13.75 -29.13 13.72
N ASN A 400 -12.77 -30.05 13.72
CA ASN A 400 -12.38 -30.83 12.53
C ASN A 400 -12.04 -29.97 11.30
N ALA A 401 -11.37 -28.82 11.51
CA ALA A 401 -11.04 -27.84 10.47
C ALA A 401 -12.27 -27.33 9.67
N ARG A 402 -13.41 -27.19 10.36
CA ARG A 402 -14.59 -26.47 9.88
C ARG A 402 -15.26 -25.71 11.02
N CYS A 403 -15.49 -24.43 10.80
CA CYS A 403 -16.38 -23.65 11.63
C CYS A 403 -17.85 -24.15 11.58
N PRO A 404 -18.52 -24.36 12.74
CA PRO A 404 -19.95 -24.63 12.81
C PRO A 404 -20.83 -23.50 12.21
N ASN A 405 -22.02 -23.84 11.70
CA ASN A 405 -22.93 -22.87 11.08
C ASN A 405 -23.57 -21.88 12.07
N ASP A 406 -23.58 -22.26 13.35
CA ASP A 406 -24.10 -21.55 14.53
C ASP A 406 -22.97 -20.98 15.42
N ALA A 407 -21.71 -21.07 14.97
CA ALA A 407 -20.57 -20.51 15.69
C ALA A 407 -20.67 -18.98 15.75
N THR A 408 -20.34 -18.43 16.92
CA THR A 408 -20.37 -16.98 17.15
C THR A 408 -19.06 -16.47 17.72
N THR A 409 -18.61 -15.34 17.16
CA THR A 409 -17.42 -14.62 17.60
C THR A 409 -17.80 -13.20 18.03
N GLN A 410 -17.24 -12.75 19.15
CA GLN A 410 -17.35 -11.38 19.65
C GLN A 410 -15.98 -10.71 19.56
N LEU A 411 -15.96 -9.46 19.10
CA LEU A 411 -14.80 -8.59 19.17
C LEU A 411 -14.98 -7.70 20.40
N VAL A 412 -14.04 -7.76 21.34
CA VAL A 412 -14.12 -7.14 22.67
C VAL A 412 -12.96 -6.17 22.86
N TRP A 413 -13.26 -4.96 23.32
CA TRP A 413 -12.28 -4.02 23.85
C TRP A 413 -12.16 -4.24 25.36
N ALA A 414 -10.95 -4.33 25.90
CA ALA A 414 -10.69 -4.57 27.31
C ALA A 414 -9.62 -3.64 27.88
N HIS A 415 -9.93 -2.96 28.99
CA HIS A 415 -8.98 -2.22 29.83
C HIS A 415 -8.45 -3.13 30.92
N MET A 416 -7.13 -3.11 31.08
CA MET A 416 -6.39 -3.79 32.12
C MET A 416 -5.58 -2.78 32.93
N ARG A 417 -5.44 -3.05 34.22
CA ARG A 417 -4.53 -2.34 35.13
C ARG A 417 -3.50 -3.31 35.71
N PRO A 418 -2.30 -2.83 36.08
CA PRO A 418 -1.38 -3.64 36.87
C PRO A 418 -2.02 -3.91 38.23
N GLU A 419 -1.75 -5.09 38.77
CA GLU A 419 -2.07 -5.47 40.14
C GLU A 419 -0.78 -5.73 40.93
N ASP A 420 0.22 -6.35 40.28
CA ASP A 420 1.63 -6.43 40.72
C ASP A 420 2.57 -6.13 39.54
N ASP A 421 3.88 -5.96 39.78
CA ASP A 421 4.90 -5.52 38.78
C ASP A 421 4.93 -6.29 37.44
N GLN A 422 4.48 -7.54 37.44
CA GLN A 422 4.43 -8.42 36.26
C GLN A 422 3.00 -8.78 35.81
N MET A 423 1.97 -8.45 36.59
CA MET A 423 0.67 -9.11 36.52
C MET A 423 -0.50 -8.12 36.39
N TRP A 424 -1.43 -8.44 35.50
CA TRP A 424 -2.48 -7.53 35.02
C TRP A 424 -3.89 -8.11 35.20
N ARG A 425 -4.86 -7.26 35.51
CA ARG A 425 -6.27 -7.62 35.68
C ARG A 425 -7.17 -6.75 34.81
N ILE A 426 -8.18 -7.36 34.19
CA ILE A 426 -9.23 -6.64 33.46
C ILE A 426 -10.23 -6.01 34.44
N ASP A 427 -10.43 -4.70 34.35
CA ASP A 427 -11.40 -3.96 35.18
C ASP A 427 -12.56 -3.32 34.38
N ARG A 428 -12.42 -3.18 33.06
CA ARG A 428 -13.51 -2.78 32.15
C ARG A 428 -13.41 -3.49 30.80
N SER A 429 -14.55 -3.86 30.23
CA SER A 429 -14.61 -4.49 28.91
C SER A 429 -16.00 -4.33 28.27
N PHE A 430 -16.07 -4.34 26.95
CA PHE A 430 -17.32 -4.32 26.18
C PHE A 430 -17.14 -4.84 24.76
N GLU A 431 -18.24 -5.27 24.13
CA GLU A 431 -18.26 -5.67 22.73
C GLU A 431 -18.18 -4.45 21.81
N VAL A 432 -17.39 -4.55 20.72
CA VAL A 432 -17.18 -3.50 19.72
C VAL A 432 -18.36 -3.43 18.74
N PHE A 433 -18.99 -4.58 18.45
CA PHE A 433 -20.18 -4.68 17.62
C PHE A 433 -21.40 -4.95 18.50
N GLU A 434 -22.56 -4.40 18.11
CA GLU A 434 -23.84 -4.57 18.84
C GLU A 434 -24.39 -6.01 18.76
N THR A 435 -23.88 -6.81 17.82
CA THR A 435 -24.29 -8.19 17.57
C THR A 435 -23.08 -9.10 17.39
N PRO A 436 -23.02 -10.29 18.01
CA PRO A 436 -22.01 -11.28 17.70
C PRO A 436 -21.93 -11.61 16.20
N LEU A 437 -20.72 -11.84 15.72
CA LEU A 437 -20.41 -12.19 14.33
C LEU A 437 -20.68 -13.68 14.12
N ASN A 438 -21.45 -14.07 13.09
CA ASN A 438 -21.76 -15.48 12.78
C ASN A 438 -20.59 -16.16 12.05
N GLN A 439 -19.54 -16.45 12.80
CA GLN A 439 -18.27 -17.00 12.36
C GLN A 439 -17.49 -17.56 13.55
N CYS A 440 -16.42 -18.29 13.23
CA CYS A 440 -15.29 -18.52 14.10
C CYS A 440 -14.27 -17.37 13.87
N PRO A 441 -13.26 -17.16 14.73
CA PRO A 441 -12.44 -15.95 14.68
C PRO A 441 -11.71 -15.72 13.35
N PHE A 442 -11.34 -16.82 12.68
CA PHE A 442 -10.58 -16.82 11.42
C PHE A 442 -11.24 -17.64 10.30
N GLU A 443 -12.43 -18.22 10.54
CA GLU A 443 -13.16 -19.06 9.58
C GLU A 443 -14.65 -18.67 9.52
N ARG A 444 -15.22 -18.62 8.31
CA ARG A 444 -16.65 -18.35 8.11
C ARG A 444 -17.54 -19.51 8.57
N ALA A 445 -18.68 -19.20 9.18
CA ALA A 445 -19.72 -20.18 9.43
C ALA A 445 -20.47 -20.51 8.13
N GLY A 446 -20.14 -21.65 7.52
CA GLY A 446 -20.73 -22.11 6.26
C GLY A 446 -20.51 -21.15 5.09
N ASP A 447 -21.61 -20.65 4.50
CA ASP A 447 -21.62 -19.65 3.43
C ASP A 447 -21.65 -18.20 3.96
N GLY A 448 -21.55 -17.99 5.27
CA GLY A 448 -21.60 -16.66 5.90
C GLY A 448 -20.42 -15.73 5.57
N PRO A 449 -20.54 -14.43 5.92
CA PRO A 449 -19.42 -13.48 5.83
C PRO A 449 -18.32 -13.83 6.83
N LEU A 450 -17.07 -13.61 6.45
CA LEU A 450 -15.93 -13.59 7.36
C LEU A 450 -15.53 -12.14 7.63
N TYR A 451 -15.63 -11.70 8.89
CA TYR A 451 -14.95 -10.49 9.36
C TYR A 451 -13.55 -10.84 9.86
N SER A 452 -12.56 -10.05 9.48
CA SER A 452 -11.15 -10.26 9.81
C SER A 452 -10.38 -8.94 9.72
N ASN A 453 -9.04 -9.01 9.80
CA ASN A 453 -8.14 -7.85 9.68
C ASN A 453 -8.52 -6.70 10.63
N PHE A 454 -8.84 -7.08 11.86
CA PHE A 454 -9.14 -6.17 12.95
C PHE A 454 -7.86 -5.47 13.42
N SER A 455 -7.96 -4.18 13.73
CA SER A 455 -6.87 -3.41 14.33
C SER A 455 -7.40 -2.31 15.23
N LEU A 456 -6.59 -1.90 16.21
CA LEU A 456 -6.90 -0.91 17.23
C LEU A 456 -6.02 0.33 17.05
N LEU A 457 -6.60 1.52 17.23
CA LEU A 457 -5.92 2.79 17.08
C LEU A 457 -6.39 3.76 18.17
N PRO A 458 -5.54 4.17 19.13
CA PRO A 458 -5.90 5.24 20.06
C PRO A 458 -6.04 6.57 19.32
N LEU A 459 -7.13 7.28 19.58
CA LEU A 459 -7.40 8.61 19.04
C LEU A 459 -7.07 9.70 20.07
N ASN A 460 -5.91 9.56 20.73
CA ASN A 460 -5.47 10.45 21.81
C ASN A 460 -5.13 11.89 21.35
N VAL A 461 -5.23 12.18 20.04
CA VAL A 461 -5.26 13.54 19.48
C VAL A 461 -6.61 14.24 19.68
N ILE A 462 -7.68 13.47 19.88
CA ILE A 462 -9.03 13.96 20.20
C ILE A 462 -9.23 13.88 21.72
N ASP A 463 -9.10 12.67 22.28
CA ASP A 463 -9.36 12.38 23.68
C ASP A 463 -8.67 11.07 24.08
N ALA A 464 -8.10 11.00 25.29
CA ALA A 464 -7.44 9.80 25.79
C ALA A 464 -8.38 8.58 25.95
N ALA A 465 -9.69 8.80 26.02
CA ALA A 465 -10.71 7.76 26.10
C ALA A 465 -11.20 7.24 24.73
N MET A 466 -10.83 7.89 23.62
CA MET A 466 -11.32 7.62 22.27
C MET A 466 -10.42 6.66 21.49
N TRP A 467 -11.04 5.72 20.77
CA TRP A 467 -10.39 4.70 19.96
C TRP A 467 -11.10 4.51 18.62
N ALA A 468 -10.36 4.05 17.61
CA ALA A 468 -10.89 3.49 16.39
C ALA A 468 -10.55 2.01 16.32
N VAL A 469 -11.52 1.19 15.91
CA VAL A 469 -11.32 -0.23 15.59
C VAL A 469 -11.61 -0.45 14.12
N GLY A 470 -10.58 -0.81 13.36
CA GLY A 470 -10.68 -1.17 11.96
C GLY A 470 -11.18 -2.59 11.80
N TRP A 471 -11.86 -2.87 10.69
CA TRP A 471 -12.30 -4.21 10.32
C TRP A 471 -12.40 -4.35 8.80
N GLN A 472 -12.39 -5.60 8.34
CA GLN A 472 -12.73 -5.97 6.96
C GLN A 472 -13.73 -7.11 6.99
N MET A 473 -14.59 -7.19 5.98
CA MET A 473 -15.57 -8.26 5.81
C MET A 473 -15.50 -8.79 4.38
N ARG A 474 -15.51 -10.11 4.22
CA ARG A 474 -15.55 -10.79 2.93
C ARG A 474 -16.66 -11.83 2.89
N HIS A 475 -17.48 -11.75 1.86
CA HIS A 475 -18.56 -12.67 1.57
C HIS A 475 -18.51 -13.06 0.08
N ASP A 476 -17.84 -14.18 -0.19
CA ASP A 476 -17.57 -14.70 -1.54
C ASP A 476 -18.43 -15.94 -1.81
N LEU A 477 -19.42 -15.79 -2.71
CA LEU A 477 -20.39 -16.81 -3.12
C LEU A 477 -20.49 -16.93 -4.65
N PRO A 478 -21.05 -18.04 -5.19
CA PRO A 478 -21.33 -18.17 -6.61
C PRO A 478 -22.25 -17.05 -7.14
N ARG A 479 -21.69 -16.13 -7.95
CA ARG A 479 -22.36 -14.95 -8.56
C ARG A 479 -22.71 -13.80 -7.60
N GLN A 480 -22.26 -13.85 -6.34
CA GLN A 480 -22.35 -12.74 -5.40
C GLN A 480 -21.02 -12.56 -4.67
N LEU A 481 -20.48 -11.34 -4.73
CA LEU A 481 -19.30 -10.93 -3.97
C LEU A 481 -19.69 -9.66 -3.21
N ARG A 482 -19.46 -9.66 -1.90
CA ARG A 482 -19.55 -8.47 -1.05
C ARG A 482 -18.30 -8.38 -0.20
N HIS A 483 -17.44 -7.42 -0.51
CA HIS A 483 -16.29 -7.05 0.32
C HIS A 483 -16.51 -5.68 0.91
N GLU A 484 -16.24 -5.51 2.21
CA GLU A 484 -16.39 -4.23 2.90
C GLU A 484 -15.21 -4.00 3.83
N SER A 485 -14.89 -2.74 4.10
CA SER A 485 -14.04 -2.36 5.21
C SER A 485 -14.57 -1.11 5.90
N GLY A 486 -14.21 -0.92 7.16
CA GLY A 486 -14.76 0.17 7.95
C GLY A 486 -14.08 0.37 9.28
N ILE A 487 -14.60 1.35 10.01
CA ILE A 487 -14.14 1.79 11.32
C ILE A 487 -15.34 1.82 12.26
N VAL A 488 -15.20 1.27 13.46
CA VAL A 488 -16.03 1.57 14.62
C VAL A 488 -15.26 2.53 15.52
N PHE A 489 -15.88 3.64 15.90
CA PHE A 489 -15.35 4.60 16.86
C PHE A 489 -15.88 4.27 18.25
N ILE A 490 -15.01 4.40 19.25
CA ILE A 490 -15.28 3.95 20.62
C ILE A 490 -14.91 5.05 21.61
N ASP A 491 -15.85 5.47 22.46
CA ASP A 491 -15.53 6.19 23.72
C ASP A 491 -15.66 5.21 24.88
N SER A 492 -14.53 4.88 25.51
CA SER A 492 -14.46 3.98 26.66
C SER A 492 -15.22 4.47 27.91
N ARG A 493 -15.71 5.72 27.93
CA ARG A 493 -16.55 6.32 28.98
C ARG A 493 -18.05 6.24 28.70
N ALA A 494 -18.46 6.08 27.44
CA ALA A 494 -19.87 6.13 27.05
C ALA A 494 -20.65 4.91 27.57
N SER A 495 -21.95 5.09 27.84
CA SER A 495 -22.85 4.03 28.28
C SER A 495 -23.18 3.02 27.17
N SER A 496 -23.09 3.46 25.92
CA SER A 496 -22.97 2.62 24.72
C SER A 496 -21.62 2.94 24.10
N PRO A 497 -20.58 2.10 24.28
CA PRO A 497 -19.21 2.45 23.88
C PRO A 497 -19.00 2.63 22.38
N ASN A 498 -19.80 2.00 21.52
CA ASN A 498 -19.85 2.33 20.08
C ASN A 498 -20.47 3.73 19.91
N VAL A 499 -19.65 4.70 19.53
CA VAL A 499 -20.02 6.12 19.42
C VAL A 499 -20.23 6.59 17.98
N GLY A 500 -20.00 5.71 17.00
CA GLY A 500 -20.18 6.00 15.58
C GLY A 500 -19.42 5.01 14.70
N ASN A 501 -19.80 4.90 13.43
CA ASN A 501 -19.14 4.04 12.47
C ASN A 501 -18.96 4.74 11.11
N VAL A 502 -18.03 4.22 10.30
CA VAL A 502 -17.74 4.71 8.94
C VAL A 502 -17.43 3.51 8.04
N GLN A 503 -17.94 3.51 6.81
CA GLN A 503 -17.55 2.54 5.79
C GLN A 503 -16.39 3.12 4.97
N LEU A 504 -15.24 2.45 4.95
CA LEU A 504 -14.04 2.85 4.20
C LEU A 504 -14.11 2.38 2.74
N ALA A 505 -14.60 1.16 2.52
CA ALA A 505 -14.81 0.60 1.19
C ALA A 505 -16.02 -0.34 1.14
N ARG A 506 -16.61 -0.47 -0.05
CA ARG A 506 -17.66 -1.44 -0.40
C ARG A 506 -17.43 -1.91 -1.84
N VAL A 507 -17.47 -3.22 -2.05
CA VAL A 507 -17.52 -3.84 -3.38
C VAL A 507 -18.69 -4.81 -3.35
N ASP A 508 -19.82 -4.42 -3.92
CA ASP A 508 -20.99 -5.29 -4.13
C ASP A 508 -21.04 -5.67 -5.62
N ALA A 509 -20.90 -6.95 -5.94
CA ALA A 509 -21.05 -7.48 -7.29
C ALA A 509 -22.14 -8.57 -7.33
N ALA A 510 -23.09 -8.43 -8.26
CA ALA A 510 -24.17 -9.39 -8.45
C ALA A 510 -24.51 -9.54 -9.93
N ASN A 511 -24.34 -10.75 -10.48
CA ASN A 511 -24.57 -11.12 -11.88
C ASN A 511 -23.82 -10.25 -12.92
N THR A 512 -24.39 -9.09 -13.32
CA THR A 512 -23.87 -8.16 -14.34
C THR A 512 -23.83 -6.71 -13.86
N ALA A 513 -24.03 -6.47 -12.56
CA ALA A 513 -23.90 -5.16 -11.93
C ALA A 513 -22.80 -5.21 -10.86
N ARG A 514 -22.06 -4.11 -10.71
CA ARG A 514 -21.11 -3.89 -9.61
C ARG A 514 -21.22 -2.47 -9.08
N THR A 515 -21.31 -2.33 -7.77
CA THR A 515 -21.19 -1.05 -7.07
C THR A 515 -19.87 -1.05 -6.31
N LEU A 516 -19.03 -0.06 -6.62
CA LEU A 516 -17.84 0.26 -5.84
C LEU A 516 -18.17 1.49 -4.99
N ALA A 517 -17.80 1.48 -3.72
CA ALA A 517 -17.74 2.68 -2.89
C ALA A 517 -16.38 2.76 -2.20
N SER A 518 -15.83 3.96 -2.10
CA SER A 518 -14.61 4.24 -1.33
C SER A 518 -14.73 5.58 -0.62
N SER A 519 -14.47 5.61 0.68
CA SER A 519 -14.66 6.81 1.49
C SER A 519 -13.33 7.42 1.91
N ARG A 520 -13.16 8.72 1.65
CA ARG A 520 -12.04 9.50 2.18
C ARG A 520 -12.46 10.10 3.52
N VAL A 521 -11.93 9.53 4.60
CA VAL A 521 -12.37 9.79 5.98
C VAL A 521 -11.36 10.67 6.70
N TYR A 522 -11.85 11.74 7.31
CA TYR A 522 -11.06 12.70 8.06
C TYR A 522 -11.66 12.91 9.45
N LEU A 523 -10.81 12.88 10.47
CA LEU A 523 -11.08 13.45 11.79
C LEU A 523 -10.63 14.90 11.72
N ALA A 524 -11.57 15.82 11.71
CA ALA A 524 -11.34 17.19 11.28
C ALA A 524 -11.92 18.21 12.24
N ASN A 525 -11.21 19.31 12.43
CA ASN A 525 -11.79 20.49 13.05
C ASN A 525 -12.70 21.17 11.99
N LEU A 526 -14.02 21.08 12.17
CA LEU A 526 -14.99 21.56 11.18
C LEU A 526 -15.67 22.86 11.60
N ASP A 527 -15.93 23.08 12.89
CA ASP A 527 -16.59 24.27 13.44
C ASP A 527 -15.78 24.87 14.61
N ASP A 528 -16.41 25.62 15.51
CA ASP A 528 -15.75 26.24 16.67
C ASP A 528 -15.89 25.40 17.97
N VAL A 529 -16.29 24.11 17.89
CA VAL A 529 -16.50 23.22 19.05
C VAL A 529 -15.22 22.46 19.42
N GLU A 530 -15.02 22.22 20.72
CA GLU A 530 -13.89 21.43 21.22
C GLU A 530 -14.04 19.94 20.87
N GLY A 531 -13.32 19.49 19.83
CA GLY A 531 -13.27 18.10 19.40
C GLY A 531 -12.69 17.92 18.00
N TYR A 532 -12.95 16.76 17.40
CA TYR A 532 -12.75 16.50 15.97
C TYR A 532 -14.00 15.78 15.43
N ASP A 533 -14.60 16.34 14.39
CA ASP A 533 -15.73 15.75 13.68
C ASP A 533 -15.28 14.69 12.68
N ILE A 534 -16.20 13.81 12.26
CA ILE A 534 -15.99 12.93 11.12
C ILE A 534 -16.50 13.64 9.85
N CYS A 535 -15.57 13.98 8.96
CA CYS A 535 -15.84 14.31 7.56
C CYS A 535 -15.56 13.08 6.68
N GLU A 536 -16.59 12.53 6.04
CA GLU A 536 -16.54 11.32 5.23
C GLU A 536 -16.97 11.64 3.80
N ILE A 537 -16.06 11.55 2.83
CA ILE A 537 -16.38 11.76 1.41
C ILE A 537 -16.46 10.40 0.72
N GLU A 538 -17.68 9.85 0.61
CA GLU A 538 -17.97 8.61 -0.13
C GLU A 538 -17.92 8.89 -1.64
N GLU A 539 -17.09 8.16 -2.38
CA GLU A 539 -17.09 8.12 -3.84
C GLU A 539 -17.70 6.79 -4.28
N LEU A 540 -18.79 6.86 -5.05
CA LEU A 540 -19.64 5.73 -5.40
C LEU A 540 -19.67 5.55 -6.93
N ASP A 541 -19.17 4.42 -7.44
CA ASP A 541 -19.18 4.07 -8.85
C ASP A 541 -20.11 2.88 -9.14
N ASN A 542 -21.18 3.13 -9.90
CA ASN A 542 -22.14 2.14 -10.36
C ASN A 542 -21.81 1.66 -11.78
N GLN A 543 -21.39 0.41 -11.88
CA GLN A 543 -20.83 -0.21 -13.08
C GLN A 543 -21.74 -1.29 -13.67
N GLN A 544 -21.73 -1.40 -15.00
CA GLN A 544 -22.30 -2.54 -15.72
C GLN A 544 -21.16 -3.46 -16.15
N CYS A 545 -21.31 -4.76 -15.93
CA CYS A 545 -20.30 -5.77 -16.20
C CYS A 545 -20.80 -6.78 -17.22
N GLN A 546 -19.92 -7.21 -18.12
CA GLN A 546 -20.21 -8.27 -19.11
C GLN A 546 -20.53 -9.61 -18.44
N GLY A 547 -20.05 -9.80 -17.20
CA GLY A 547 -20.34 -10.91 -16.30
C GLY A 547 -19.71 -10.66 -14.93
N PHE A 548 -20.01 -11.51 -13.96
CA PHE A 548 -19.68 -11.32 -12.53
C PHE A 548 -18.20 -10.98 -12.24
N GLN A 549 -17.27 -11.63 -12.96
CA GLN A 549 -15.82 -11.41 -12.90
C GLN A 549 -15.24 -10.86 -14.22
N GLN A 550 -16.08 -10.47 -15.17
CA GLN A 550 -15.66 -9.97 -16.49
C GLN A 550 -15.73 -8.44 -16.54
N GLY A 551 -15.22 -7.85 -17.62
CA GLY A 551 -15.03 -6.40 -17.76
C GLY A 551 -16.24 -5.56 -17.33
N CYS A 552 -16.00 -4.59 -16.46
CA CYS A 552 -16.99 -3.65 -15.93
C CYS A 552 -16.68 -2.23 -16.39
N GLU A 553 -17.71 -1.51 -16.82
CA GLU A 553 -17.64 -0.10 -17.21
C GLU A 553 -18.50 0.73 -16.25
N THR A 554 -17.92 1.77 -15.63
CA THR A 554 -18.69 2.74 -14.84
C THR A 554 -19.64 3.48 -15.77
N THR A 555 -20.93 3.47 -15.45
CA THR A 555 -21.94 4.05 -16.33
C THR A 555 -21.81 5.59 -16.40
N ALA A 556 -22.27 6.23 -17.48
CA ALA A 556 -22.10 7.67 -17.71
C ALA A 556 -22.82 8.61 -16.70
N ARG A 557 -23.52 8.05 -15.70
CA ARG A 557 -24.05 8.74 -14.50
C ARG A 557 -23.87 7.88 -13.23
N GLY A 558 -22.95 6.92 -13.28
CA GLY A 558 -22.75 5.95 -12.21
C GLY A 558 -21.85 6.44 -11.09
N SER A 559 -21.04 7.47 -11.36
CA SER A 559 -20.08 8.07 -10.43
C SER A 559 -20.70 9.24 -9.67
N GLU A 560 -20.78 9.13 -8.35
CA GLU A 560 -21.26 10.18 -7.43
C GLU A 560 -20.27 10.41 -6.29
N ARG A 561 -20.25 11.63 -5.72
CA ARG A 561 -19.43 11.98 -4.56
C ARG A 561 -20.30 12.59 -3.46
N ILE A 562 -20.43 11.89 -2.34
CA ILE A 562 -21.39 12.16 -1.27
C ILE A 562 -20.64 12.49 0.02
N PRO A 563 -20.64 13.77 0.47
CA PRO A 563 -20.15 14.14 1.79
C PRO A 563 -21.14 13.74 2.88
N HIS A 564 -20.70 12.94 3.85
CA HIS A 564 -21.39 12.67 5.11
C HIS A 564 -20.64 13.35 6.25
N VAL A 565 -21.38 13.92 7.21
CA VAL A 565 -20.81 14.60 8.38
C VAL A 565 -21.42 14.04 9.65
N LYS A 566 -20.58 13.73 10.63
CA LYS A 566 -21.00 13.25 11.95
C LYS A 566 -20.28 14.10 12.99
N THR A 567 -21.03 14.99 13.64
CA THR A 567 -20.50 16.00 14.55
C THR A 567 -20.25 15.41 15.93
N TRP A 568 -19.13 15.73 16.57
CA TRP A 568 -18.87 15.31 17.95
C TRP A 568 -19.81 16.05 18.91
N ALA A 569 -20.49 15.31 19.78
CA ALA A 569 -21.36 15.84 20.82
C ALA A 569 -20.79 15.50 22.21
N PRO A 570 -19.97 16.39 22.81
CA PRO A 570 -19.25 16.11 24.06
C PRO A 570 -20.16 15.64 25.20
N GLU A 571 -21.30 16.33 25.43
CA GLU A 571 -22.24 15.99 26.51
C GLU A 571 -22.89 14.60 26.36
N ALA A 572 -23.02 14.14 25.11
CA ALA A 572 -23.62 12.85 24.78
C ALA A 572 -22.57 11.75 24.54
N HIS A 573 -21.27 12.08 24.62
CA HIS A 573 -20.14 11.22 24.30
C HIS A 573 -20.33 10.45 22.98
N ARG A 574 -20.78 11.10 21.90
CA ARG A 574 -21.07 10.43 20.63
C ARG A 574 -20.90 11.29 19.39
N PHE A 575 -20.76 10.64 18.23
CA PHE A 575 -20.91 11.30 16.93
C PHE A 575 -22.38 11.32 16.50
N GLU A 576 -22.96 12.51 16.35
CA GLU A 576 -24.32 12.67 15.85
C GLU A 576 -24.32 12.87 14.34
N ARG A 577 -25.08 12.04 13.60
CA ARG A 577 -25.15 12.16 12.14
C ARG A 577 -25.91 13.43 11.76
N TYR A 578 -25.20 14.40 11.18
CA TYR A 578 -25.83 15.61 10.68
C TYR A 578 -26.61 15.29 9.40
N LEU A 579 -27.93 15.49 9.42
CA LEU A 579 -28.85 15.08 8.34
C LEU A 579 -28.73 15.92 7.05
N LEU A 580 -27.91 16.99 7.07
CA LEU A 580 -27.65 17.85 5.92
C LEU A 580 -26.20 17.68 5.47
N THR A 581 -26.00 17.08 4.31
CA THR A 581 -24.71 16.79 3.65
C THR A 581 -23.95 18.03 3.15
N ASN A 582 -24.15 19.20 3.77
CA ASN A 582 -23.67 20.50 3.31
C ASN A 582 -22.99 21.30 4.43
N HIS A 583 -22.09 20.68 5.20
CA HIS A 583 -21.27 21.44 6.13
C HIS A 583 -20.27 22.32 5.35
N PRO A 584 -20.11 23.63 5.66
CA PRO A 584 -19.26 24.51 4.87
C PRO A 584 -17.81 24.03 4.72
N ASN A 585 -17.29 23.25 5.68
CA ASN A 585 -15.91 22.75 5.68
C ASN A 585 -15.78 21.26 5.24
N CYS A 586 -16.90 20.54 5.07
CA CYS A 586 -16.92 19.16 4.55
C CYS A 586 -17.88 19.04 3.35
N ARG A 587 -17.33 19.01 2.14
CA ARG A 587 -18.06 18.97 0.86
C ARG A 587 -17.47 17.90 -0.05
N ALA A 588 -18.14 17.53 -1.14
CA ALA A 588 -17.62 16.59 -2.15
C ALA A 588 -16.23 16.96 -2.72
N SER A 589 -15.88 18.25 -2.69
CA SER A 589 -14.56 18.79 -3.11
C SER A 589 -13.50 18.81 -2.00
N THR A 590 -13.84 18.48 -0.75
CA THR A 590 -12.89 18.42 0.36
C THR A 590 -11.89 17.30 0.11
N GLY A 591 -10.61 17.62 0.24
CA GLY A 591 -9.46 16.72 0.12
C GLY A 591 -8.41 17.00 1.19
N PHE A 592 -7.35 16.18 1.19
CA PHE A 592 -6.31 16.14 2.24
C PHE A 592 -5.69 17.51 2.53
N ASP A 593 -5.46 18.33 1.50
CA ASP A 593 -4.78 19.64 1.60
C ASP A 593 -5.71 20.77 2.04
N THR A 594 -7.02 20.52 2.00
CA THR A 594 -8.05 21.54 2.22
C THR A 594 -8.60 21.54 3.64
N ILE A 595 -8.44 20.44 4.37
CA ILE A 595 -9.03 20.17 5.68
C ILE A 595 -7.97 20.13 6.78
N GLU A 596 -8.35 20.55 7.99
CA GLU A 596 -7.47 20.60 9.16
C GLU A 596 -7.76 19.41 10.08
N GLY A 597 -6.71 18.68 10.50
CA GLY A 597 -6.80 17.47 11.31
C GLY A 597 -6.12 16.27 10.66
N PHE A 598 -6.75 15.10 10.71
CA PHE A 598 -6.13 13.81 10.34
C PHE A 598 -6.97 13.04 9.32
N LYS A 599 -6.34 12.51 8.27
CA LYS A 599 -6.96 11.49 7.42
C LYS A 599 -6.75 10.12 8.06
N ILE A 600 -7.82 9.36 8.26
CA ILE A 600 -7.68 7.95 8.66
C ILE A 600 -7.38 7.13 7.40
N LEU A 601 -6.38 6.25 7.49
CA LEU A 601 -6.11 5.20 6.51
C LEU A 601 -6.26 3.82 7.12
N GLN A 602 -6.70 2.85 6.31
CA GLN A 602 -6.48 1.44 6.57
C GLN A 602 -5.57 0.90 5.48
N VAL A 603 -4.43 0.34 5.84
CA VAL A 603 -3.46 -0.25 4.90
C VAL A 603 -3.20 -1.70 5.33
N GLY A 604 -3.47 -2.66 4.45
CA GLY A 604 -3.48 -4.07 4.83
C GLY A 604 -4.53 -4.32 5.91
N ASN A 605 -4.09 -4.67 7.11
CA ASN A 605 -4.88 -4.91 8.31
C ASN A 605 -5.03 -3.67 9.22
N ARG A 606 -4.11 -2.69 9.17
CA ARG A 606 -3.91 -1.71 10.24
C ARG A 606 -4.51 -0.33 9.94
N LEU A 607 -5.15 0.29 10.96
CA LEU A 607 -5.52 1.71 10.95
C LEU A 607 -4.36 2.62 11.33
N GLY A 608 -4.18 3.71 10.59
CA GLY A 608 -3.24 4.81 10.86
C GLY A 608 -3.84 6.20 10.65
N LEU A 609 -3.22 7.22 11.24
CA LEU A 609 -3.63 8.63 11.13
C LEU A 609 -2.58 9.43 10.37
N LEU A 610 -2.88 9.92 9.17
CA LEU A 610 -2.01 10.89 8.49
C LEU A 610 -2.42 12.32 8.90
N PRO A 611 -1.55 13.13 9.55
CA PRO A 611 -1.83 14.55 9.74
C PRO A 611 -1.93 15.25 8.38
N THR A 612 -2.91 16.15 8.22
CA THR A 612 -3.03 16.94 6.99
C THR A 612 -2.02 18.09 6.97
N PRO A 613 -1.69 18.69 5.81
CA PRO A 613 -0.75 19.82 5.73
C PRO A 613 -1.23 21.12 6.42
N LYS A 614 -2.43 21.09 7.01
CA LYS A 614 -3.00 22.16 7.84
C LYS A 614 -2.99 21.84 9.33
N SER A 615 -2.80 20.56 9.72
CA SER A 615 -2.57 20.21 11.11
C SER A 615 -1.22 20.80 11.55
N PRO A 616 -1.14 21.46 12.72
CA PRO A 616 0.13 21.82 13.34
C PRO A 616 0.85 20.59 13.92
#